data_AF-A0A955JYZ2-F1
#
_entry.id   AF-A0A955JYZ2-F1
#
_cell.length_a   1.000
_cell.length_b   1.000
_cell.length_c   1.000
_cell.angle_alpha   90.00
_cell.angle_beta   90.00
_cell.angle_gamma   90.00
#
_symmetry.space_group_name_H-M   'P 1'
#
loop_
_entity.id
_entity.type
_entity.pdbx_description
1 polymer ?
#
loop_
_entity_poly.entity_id
_entity_poly.type
_entity_poly.pdbx_seq_one_letter_code
_entity_poly.pdbx_strand_id
1 'polypeptide(L)'
;MKKRLKKFRKSKKTDSSSSKDLVTTSNLPKVTNDTVAEHREEVLSSARKYIYPLKQSKHKIVVFTVSIVLVTLVIFFTYCTVALYKLQSTSAFLYKATQVVPFPIARQGSRFIAYENYLFEVRRYKHFQENQQDIDFETEFGSSQLDEYKRRAMAKVINDAYIKQLAKENDISVSDQEVEDQITLLRSQEKLGSSEDVLEDVLREYFGWSRDDFKRYTRSNLLEQKVLATLDVDATGRADAALASLQNGMEFSEVATNFSDNAATKANGGEFGFTIDKTNSDLPPQAIDAIFKLQPGETSGIVNTGNALEIFKVLEASDGKIKAAHIAINFKDINEFLNDEKAEIPTRTYVTLPETQPLDDDTQVAPTQ
;
A
#
# COMPACT_ATOMS: atom_id res chain seq x y z
N MET A 1 30.03 -4.27 35.51
CA MET A 1 31.07 -3.70 36.39
C MET A 1 30.44 -3.10 37.64
N LYS A 2 31.06 -3.36 38.79
CA LYS A 2 30.65 -2.99 40.15
C LYS A 2 30.84 -1.49 40.42
N LYS A 3 29.98 -0.96 41.32
CA LYS A 3 30.18 0.18 42.23
C LYS A 3 30.08 1.60 41.64
N ARG A 4 29.19 2.43 42.21
CA ARG A 4 29.53 3.42 43.26
C ARG A 4 28.30 4.24 43.70
N LEU A 5 27.65 3.78 44.77
CA LEU A 5 26.79 4.59 45.64
C LEU A 5 27.52 4.72 46.98
N LYS A 6 28.02 5.91 47.32
CA LYS A 6 28.42 6.28 48.68
C LYS A 6 28.76 7.77 48.77
N LYS A 7 27.95 8.51 49.51
CA LYS A 7 28.32 9.36 50.67
C LYS A 7 27.32 10.49 50.78
N PHE A 8 26.53 10.50 51.85
CA PHE A 8 26.50 11.59 52.84
C PHE A 8 25.69 11.10 54.04
N ARG A 9 26.40 10.58 55.04
CA ARG A 9 25.87 10.36 56.39
C ARG A 9 26.91 10.98 57.34
N LYS A 10 26.71 12.25 57.69
CA LYS A 10 27.50 12.91 58.73
C LYS A 10 26.78 12.71 60.06
N SER A 11 27.46 11.96 60.91
CA SER A 11 27.19 11.76 62.33
C SER A 11 27.14 13.10 63.06
N LYS A 12 26.09 13.33 63.84
CA LYS A 12 26.01 14.43 64.81
C LYS A 12 26.32 13.82 66.18
N LYS A 13 27.53 14.10 66.67
CA LYS A 13 27.99 13.78 68.02
C LYS A 13 27.09 14.50 69.04
N THR A 14 26.52 13.71 69.93
CA THR A 14 26.01 14.09 71.24
C THR A 14 27.19 14.31 72.17
N ASP A 15 27.35 15.54 72.67
CA ASP A 15 28.06 15.81 73.92
C ASP A 15 27.05 16.33 74.94
N SER A 16 26.90 15.56 76.00
CA SER A 16 26.17 15.87 77.22
C SER A 16 27.13 16.53 78.21
N SER A 17 26.86 17.75 78.64
CA SER A 17 27.35 18.25 79.92
C SER A 17 26.27 19.06 80.62
N SER A 18 25.81 18.51 81.74
CA SER A 18 24.87 19.08 82.68
C SER A 18 25.58 20.12 83.55
N SER A 19 25.08 21.35 83.56
CA SER A 19 25.26 22.30 84.66
C SER A 19 23.90 22.90 84.98
N LYS A 20 23.39 22.57 86.17
CA LYS A 20 22.21 23.15 86.78
C LYS A 20 22.48 24.63 87.01
N ASP A 21 21.74 25.50 86.34
CA ASP A 21 21.56 26.88 86.78
C ASP A 21 20.07 27.22 86.84
N LEU A 22 19.73 27.84 87.95
CA LEU A 22 18.39 28.18 88.40
C LEU A 22 17.73 29.19 87.45
N VAL A 23 16.46 28.90 87.20
CA VAL A 23 15.51 29.67 86.39
C VAL A 23 15.62 31.18 86.64
N THR A 24 15.92 31.95 85.59
CA THR A 24 15.50 33.35 85.46
C THR A 24 14.55 33.43 84.28
N THR A 25 13.26 33.20 84.52
CA THR A 25 12.19 33.48 83.55
C THR A 25 11.98 34.98 83.47
N SER A 26 12.84 35.69 82.74
CA SER A 26 12.67 37.14 82.56
C SER A 26 12.82 37.63 81.12
N ASN A 27 12.96 36.74 80.12
CA ASN A 27 12.93 37.13 78.70
C ASN A 27 12.42 36.00 77.79
N LEU A 28 11.26 35.42 78.13
CA LEU A 28 10.47 34.71 77.12
C LEU A 28 9.70 35.78 76.33
N PRO A 29 9.82 35.85 74.99
CA PRO A 29 8.99 36.77 74.21
C PRO A 29 7.52 36.47 74.53
N LYS A 30 6.81 37.47 75.07
CA LYS A 30 5.39 37.33 75.37
C LYS A 30 4.65 37.09 74.06
N VAL A 31 3.97 35.96 73.97
CA VAL A 31 3.05 35.64 72.86
C VAL A 31 1.87 36.61 72.95
N THR A 32 2.06 37.78 72.37
CA THR A 32 1.05 38.81 72.13
C THR A 32 0.50 38.62 70.71
N ASN A 33 -0.69 39.15 70.42
CA ASN A 33 -1.25 39.10 69.06
C ASN A 33 -0.26 39.64 68.01
N ASP A 34 0.56 40.61 68.38
CA ASP A 34 1.57 41.22 67.51
C ASP A 34 2.73 40.26 67.22
N THR A 35 3.28 39.57 68.23
CA THR A 35 4.34 38.56 68.02
C THR A 35 3.87 37.32 67.24
N VAL A 36 2.59 36.92 67.40
CA VAL A 36 1.99 35.85 66.59
C VAL A 36 1.76 36.31 65.16
N ALA A 37 1.38 37.58 64.97
CA ALA A 37 1.21 38.17 63.65
C ALA A 37 2.56 38.28 62.91
N GLU A 38 3.62 38.76 63.56
CA GLU A 38 4.97 38.82 62.99
C GLU A 38 5.49 37.44 62.60
N HIS A 39 5.38 36.46 63.49
CA HIS A 39 5.86 35.10 63.19
C HIS A 39 5.00 34.43 62.09
N ARG A 40 3.70 34.73 62.04
CA ARG A 40 2.83 34.32 60.93
C ARG A 40 3.26 34.98 59.61
N GLU A 41 3.63 36.26 59.63
CA GLU A 41 4.10 37.00 58.45
C GLU A 41 5.45 36.46 57.95
N GLU A 42 6.36 36.11 58.86
CA GLU A 42 7.66 35.49 58.59
C GLU A 42 7.52 34.09 57.96
N VAL A 43 6.63 33.26 58.51
CA VAL A 43 6.32 31.92 57.96
C VAL A 43 5.58 32.05 56.61
N LEU A 44 4.67 33.01 56.46
CA LEU A 44 3.95 33.24 55.20
C LEU A 44 4.80 33.92 54.11
N SER A 45 5.78 34.74 54.47
CA SER A 45 6.72 35.38 53.53
C SER A 45 7.76 34.39 53.02
N SER A 46 8.28 33.53 53.88
CA SER A 46 9.12 32.40 53.48
C SER A 46 8.35 31.39 52.61
N ALA A 47 7.07 31.13 52.89
CA ALA A 47 6.20 30.32 52.03
C ALA A 47 5.88 31.00 50.69
N ARG A 48 5.67 32.33 50.65
CA ARG A 48 5.44 33.11 49.42
C ARG A 48 6.60 33.01 48.42
N LYS A 49 7.84 32.79 48.89
CA LYS A 49 9.01 32.53 48.03
C LYS A 49 8.87 31.25 47.19
N TYR A 50 8.09 30.27 47.66
CA TYR A 50 7.84 29.00 46.97
C TYR A 50 6.49 28.94 46.25
N ILE A 51 5.64 29.97 46.40
CA ILE A 51 4.44 30.12 45.59
C ILE A 51 4.90 30.60 44.21
N TYR A 52 5.04 29.65 43.28
CA TYR A 52 5.27 29.98 41.88
C TYR A 52 4.11 30.85 41.40
N PRO A 53 4.32 32.12 41.04
CA PRO A 53 3.25 32.92 40.50
C PRO A 53 2.95 32.37 39.10
N LEU A 54 2.00 31.45 38.98
CA LEU A 54 1.39 31.04 37.71
C LEU A 54 0.51 32.17 37.13
N LYS A 55 0.94 33.41 37.32
CA LYS A 55 0.37 34.63 36.75
C LYS A 55 1.13 35.03 35.48
N GLN A 56 1.72 34.06 34.77
CA GLN A 56 2.03 34.28 33.36
C GLN A 56 0.72 34.18 32.58
N SER A 57 0.45 35.21 31.77
CA SER A 57 -0.75 35.29 30.94
C SER A 57 -0.90 33.99 30.15
N LYS A 58 -2.00 33.26 30.36
CA LYS A 58 -2.33 32.02 29.61
C LYS A 58 -2.13 32.23 28.10
N HIS A 59 -2.38 33.45 27.60
CA HIS A 59 -2.17 33.83 26.22
C HIS A 59 -0.70 33.76 25.75
N LYS A 60 0.30 34.11 26.56
CA LYS A 60 1.71 34.04 26.14
C LYS A 60 2.20 32.59 26.00
N ILE A 61 1.80 31.72 26.93
CA ILE A 61 2.11 30.29 26.86
C ILE A 61 1.41 29.67 25.65
N VAL A 62 0.12 29.97 25.45
CA VAL A 62 -0.63 29.48 24.29
C VAL A 62 -0.01 29.97 22.99
N VAL A 63 0.35 31.25 22.87
CA VAL A 63 1.03 31.79 21.68
C VAL A 63 2.36 31.07 21.44
N PHE A 64 3.16 30.84 22.47
CA PHE A 64 4.43 30.13 22.32
C PHE A 64 4.23 28.68 21.87
N THR A 65 3.29 27.95 22.47
CA THR A 65 2.95 26.57 22.07
C THR A 65 2.41 26.51 20.64
N VAL A 66 1.50 27.41 20.26
CA VAL A 66 0.96 27.50 18.89
C VAL A 66 2.07 27.82 17.89
N SER A 67 2.97 28.76 18.22
CA SER A 67 4.12 29.08 17.37
C SER A 67 5.06 27.88 17.18
N ILE A 68 5.35 27.12 18.24
CA ILE A 68 6.15 25.89 18.13
C ILE A 68 5.47 24.90 17.19
N VAL A 69 4.19 24.63 17.38
CA VAL A 69 3.43 23.71 16.52
C VAL A 69 3.47 24.16 15.06
N LEU A 70 3.26 25.45 14.80
CA LEU A 70 3.29 26.02 13.45
C LEU A 70 4.70 25.88 12.82
N VAL A 71 5.75 26.17 13.58
CA VAL A 71 7.14 25.98 13.12
C VAL A 71 7.43 24.52 12.83
N THR A 72 7.02 23.60 13.71
CA THR A 72 7.18 22.15 13.49
C THR A 72 6.43 21.69 12.24
N LEU A 73 5.22 22.18 12.01
CA LEU A 73 4.46 21.89 10.78
C LEU A 73 5.21 22.40 9.54
N VAL A 74 5.70 23.64 9.56
CA VAL A 74 6.47 24.19 8.42
C VAL A 74 7.72 23.36 8.14
N ILE A 75 8.46 22.95 9.17
CA ILE A 75 9.63 22.06 9.03
C ILE A 75 9.20 20.71 8.43
N PHE A 76 8.12 20.12 8.94
CA PHE A 76 7.59 18.85 8.45
C PHE A 76 7.20 18.93 6.96
N PHE A 77 6.41 19.92 6.57
CA PHE A 77 6.00 20.11 5.16
C PHE A 77 7.20 20.40 4.26
N THR A 78 8.17 21.18 4.74
CA THR A 78 9.40 21.46 3.99
C THR A 78 10.22 20.18 3.78
N TYR A 79 10.39 19.38 4.83
CA TYR A 79 11.06 18.08 4.76
C TYR A 79 10.35 17.14 3.78
N CYS A 80 9.03 16.94 3.92
CA CYS A 80 8.26 16.09 3.02
C CYS A 80 8.35 16.56 1.57
N THR A 81 8.26 17.87 1.32
CA THR A 81 8.37 18.43 -0.04
C THR A 81 9.75 18.16 -0.64
N VAL A 82 10.83 18.41 0.10
CA VAL A 82 12.19 18.14 -0.41
C VAL A 82 12.39 16.63 -0.62
N ALA A 83 11.98 15.81 0.34
CA ALA A 83 12.19 14.38 0.29
C ALA A 83 11.39 13.69 -0.82
N LEU A 84 10.15 14.12 -1.08
CA LEU A 84 9.31 13.56 -2.15
C LEU A 84 9.72 14.07 -3.54
N TYR A 85 9.85 15.39 -3.73
CA TYR A 85 10.00 15.94 -5.09
C TYR A 85 11.44 16.06 -5.56
N LYS A 86 12.41 16.29 -4.64
CA LYS A 86 13.83 16.42 -5.01
C LYS A 86 14.59 15.12 -4.79
N LEU A 87 14.39 14.47 -3.65
CA LEU A 87 15.11 13.24 -3.31
C LEU A 87 14.38 11.96 -3.73
N GLN A 88 13.12 12.07 -4.16
CA GLN A 88 12.26 10.94 -4.60
C GLN A 88 12.27 9.75 -3.62
N SER A 89 12.34 10.05 -2.33
CA SER A 89 12.46 9.03 -1.28
C SER A 89 11.20 8.18 -1.18
N THR A 90 11.40 6.86 -1.06
CA THR A 90 10.32 5.87 -0.97
C THR A 90 10.16 5.28 0.44
N SER A 91 10.63 6.00 1.46
CA SER A 91 10.62 5.52 2.85
C SER A 91 9.21 5.24 3.40
N ALA A 92 9.15 4.32 4.37
CA ALA A 92 7.90 3.98 5.06
C ALA A 92 7.25 5.18 5.75
N PHE A 93 8.06 6.05 6.35
CA PHE A 93 7.60 7.28 6.97
C PHE A 93 6.90 8.20 5.96
N LEU A 94 7.52 8.46 4.80
CA LEU A 94 6.92 9.33 3.79
C LEU A 94 5.63 8.76 3.21
N TYR A 95 5.54 7.46 3.00
CA TYR A 95 4.29 6.83 2.59
C TYR A 95 3.18 7.02 3.64
N LYS A 96 3.46 6.79 4.92
CA LYS A 96 2.46 7.04 5.97
C LYS A 96 2.10 8.53 6.10
N ALA A 97 3.06 9.43 5.90
CA ALA A 97 2.81 10.85 5.85
C ALA A 97 1.90 11.23 4.65
N THR A 98 2.10 10.62 3.48
CA THR A 98 1.31 10.91 2.28
C THR A 98 -0.10 10.32 2.32
N GLN A 99 -0.34 9.28 3.13
CA GLN A 99 -1.68 8.77 3.41
C GLN A 99 -2.54 9.77 4.21
N VAL A 100 -1.91 10.57 5.08
CA VAL A 100 -2.60 11.60 5.87
C VAL A 100 -2.67 12.93 5.12
N VAL A 101 -1.58 13.30 4.46
CA VAL A 101 -1.43 14.55 3.71
C VAL A 101 -1.21 14.21 2.23
N PRO A 102 -2.20 14.38 1.35
CA PRO A 102 -2.13 13.93 -0.03
C PRO A 102 -1.29 14.89 -0.90
N PHE A 103 0.04 14.79 -0.79
CA PHE A 103 0.97 15.47 -1.70
C PHE A 103 0.68 15.03 -3.16
N PRO A 104 0.58 15.94 -4.13
CA PRO A 104 0.28 15.57 -5.52
C PRO A 104 1.55 15.14 -6.28
N ILE A 105 1.52 14.01 -6.98
CA ILE A 105 2.61 13.62 -7.89
C ILE A 105 2.37 14.07 -9.33
N ALA A 106 1.10 14.14 -9.71
CA ALA A 106 0.66 14.64 -10.99
C ALA A 106 -0.68 15.36 -10.83
N ARG A 107 -1.08 16.06 -11.89
CA ARG A 107 -2.36 16.75 -11.98
C ARG A 107 -2.98 16.45 -13.34
N GLN A 108 -4.19 15.89 -13.33
CA GLN A 108 -5.03 15.59 -14.49
C GLN A 108 -6.13 16.66 -14.55
N GLY A 109 -6.04 17.60 -15.48
CA GLY A 109 -6.98 18.72 -15.56
C GLY A 109 -7.00 19.54 -14.25
N SER A 110 -8.09 19.48 -13.49
CA SER A 110 -8.24 20.10 -12.17
C SER A 110 -8.02 19.15 -10.98
N ARG A 111 -7.92 17.84 -11.22
CA ARG A 111 -7.80 16.80 -10.19
C ARG A 111 -6.33 16.50 -9.92
N PHE A 112 -5.99 16.38 -8.64
CA PHE A 112 -4.65 15.97 -8.21
C PHE A 112 -4.59 14.45 -8.10
N ILE A 113 -3.49 13.88 -8.60
CA ILE A 113 -3.14 12.48 -8.42
C ILE A 113 -2.19 12.41 -7.22
N ALA A 114 -2.58 11.69 -6.17
CA ALA A 114 -1.81 11.61 -4.94
C ALA A 114 -0.49 10.83 -5.14
N TYR A 115 0.59 11.36 -4.58
CA TYR A 115 1.93 10.75 -4.55
C TYR A 115 1.94 9.43 -3.79
N GLU A 116 1.02 9.27 -2.84
CA GLU A 116 0.81 8.01 -2.14
C GLU A 116 0.54 6.84 -3.10
N ASN A 117 -0.22 7.03 -4.19
CA ASN A 117 -0.49 5.96 -5.16
C ASN A 117 0.80 5.49 -5.84
N TYR A 118 1.72 6.41 -6.10
CA TYR A 118 3.03 6.09 -6.68
C TYR A 118 3.94 5.36 -5.69
N LEU A 119 3.97 5.82 -4.43
CA LEU A 119 4.69 5.13 -3.38
C LEU A 119 4.12 3.74 -3.09
N PHE A 120 2.80 3.55 -3.22
CA PHE A 120 2.14 2.25 -3.07
C PHE A 120 2.75 1.20 -4.03
N GLU A 121 2.91 1.56 -5.30
CA GLU A 121 3.50 0.66 -6.31
C GLU A 121 5.00 0.47 -6.11
N VAL A 122 5.77 1.57 -5.99
CA VAL A 122 7.23 1.48 -5.88
C VAL A 122 7.66 0.74 -4.62
N ARG A 123 6.96 0.93 -3.50
CA ARG A 123 7.32 0.24 -2.25
C ARG A 123 7.03 -1.25 -2.29
N ARG A 124 5.92 -1.68 -2.90
CA ARG A 124 5.67 -3.12 -3.12
C ARG A 124 6.79 -3.72 -3.95
N TYR A 125 7.16 -3.07 -5.05
CA TYR A 125 8.23 -3.57 -5.92
C TYR A 125 9.56 -3.68 -5.19
N LYS A 126 9.98 -2.63 -4.45
CA LYS A 126 11.21 -2.70 -3.66
C LYS A 126 11.17 -3.86 -2.66
N HIS A 127 10.06 -3.99 -1.93
CA HIS A 127 9.90 -5.06 -0.94
C HIS A 127 9.99 -6.45 -1.57
N PHE A 128 9.34 -6.68 -2.70
CA PHE A 128 9.40 -7.96 -3.40
C PHE A 128 10.83 -8.25 -3.91
N GLN A 129 11.48 -7.30 -4.57
CA GLN A 129 12.82 -7.50 -5.13
C GLN A 129 13.91 -7.67 -4.06
N GLU A 130 13.87 -6.86 -2.99
CA GLU A 130 14.83 -6.98 -1.87
C GLU A 130 14.67 -8.33 -1.16
N ASN A 131 13.44 -8.79 -0.91
CA ASN A 131 13.22 -9.98 -0.08
C ASN A 131 13.14 -11.30 -0.87
N GLN A 132 12.78 -11.27 -2.15
CA GLN A 132 12.60 -12.47 -2.97
C GLN A 132 13.70 -12.67 -4.01
N GLN A 133 14.36 -11.59 -4.45
CA GLN A 133 15.41 -11.62 -5.48
C GLN A 133 16.77 -11.11 -4.98
N ASP A 134 16.89 -10.77 -3.70
CA ASP A 134 18.11 -10.25 -3.05
C ASP A 134 18.74 -9.06 -3.82
N ILE A 135 17.89 -8.21 -4.41
CA ILE A 135 18.34 -7.04 -5.18
C ILE A 135 18.71 -5.91 -4.23
N ASP A 136 19.97 -5.49 -4.26
CA ASP A 136 20.44 -4.28 -3.59
C ASP A 136 20.27 -3.05 -4.49
N PHE A 137 19.31 -2.20 -4.14
CA PHE A 137 18.98 -0.96 -4.85
C PHE A 137 20.01 0.17 -4.68
N GLU A 138 21.01 0.01 -3.82
CA GLU A 138 22.14 0.94 -3.70
C GLU A 138 23.24 0.66 -4.74
N THR A 139 23.16 -0.48 -5.44
CA THR A 139 24.03 -0.80 -6.58
C THR A 139 23.57 -0.09 -7.85
N GLU A 140 24.48 0.07 -8.83
CA GLU A 140 24.16 0.66 -10.13
C GLU A 140 23.05 -0.12 -10.86
N PHE A 141 23.17 -1.45 -10.88
CA PHE A 141 22.17 -2.34 -11.49
C PHE A 141 20.80 -2.21 -10.80
N GLY A 142 20.75 -2.33 -9.48
CA GLY A 142 19.51 -2.21 -8.73
C GLY A 142 18.86 -0.84 -8.90
N SER A 143 19.65 0.23 -8.79
CA SER A 143 19.18 1.61 -8.99
C SER A 143 18.59 1.82 -10.39
N SER A 144 19.26 1.32 -11.44
CA SER A 144 18.75 1.40 -12.82
C SER A 144 17.42 0.66 -13.00
N GLN A 145 17.32 -0.57 -12.49
CA GLN A 145 16.06 -1.32 -12.49
C GLN A 145 14.94 -0.58 -11.76
N LEU A 146 15.26 0.02 -10.61
CA LEU A 146 14.30 0.79 -9.84
C LEU A 146 13.80 2.01 -10.61
N ASP A 147 14.69 2.73 -11.29
CA ASP A 147 14.32 3.90 -12.08
C ASP A 147 13.44 3.55 -13.27
N GLU A 148 13.65 2.38 -13.89
CA GLU A 148 12.73 1.86 -14.90
C GLU A 148 11.36 1.52 -14.30
N TYR A 149 11.35 0.83 -13.16
CA TYR A 149 10.10 0.53 -12.48
C TYR A 149 9.34 1.79 -12.05
N LYS A 150 10.05 2.81 -11.54
CA LYS A 150 9.46 4.12 -11.20
C LYS A 150 8.74 4.75 -12.39
N ARG A 151 9.28 4.67 -13.61
CA ARG A 151 8.60 5.16 -14.82
C ARG A 151 7.33 4.38 -15.10
N ARG A 152 7.37 3.05 -15.01
CA ARG A 152 6.19 2.19 -15.17
C ARG A 152 5.12 2.46 -14.10
N ALA A 153 5.53 2.63 -12.84
CA ALA A 153 4.64 2.96 -11.73
C ALA A 153 3.98 4.33 -11.92
N MET A 154 4.72 5.34 -12.39
CA MET A 154 4.14 6.65 -12.72
C MET A 154 3.08 6.54 -13.82
N ALA A 155 3.41 5.84 -14.92
CA ALA A 155 2.47 5.62 -16.02
C ALA A 155 1.22 4.87 -15.52
N LYS A 156 1.39 3.82 -14.72
CA LYS A 156 0.29 3.07 -14.12
C LYS A 156 -0.61 3.97 -13.27
N VAL A 157 -0.05 4.75 -12.36
CA VAL A 157 -0.83 5.61 -11.45
C VAL A 157 -1.58 6.71 -12.21
N ILE A 158 -0.99 7.20 -13.30
CA ILE A 158 -1.69 8.12 -14.21
C ILE A 158 -2.84 7.40 -14.92
N ASN A 159 -2.59 6.21 -15.48
CA ASN A 159 -3.62 5.40 -16.12
C ASN A 159 -4.78 5.06 -15.17
N ASP A 160 -4.48 4.65 -13.93
CA ASP A 160 -5.48 4.38 -12.89
C ASP A 160 -6.38 5.60 -12.62
N ALA A 161 -5.87 6.82 -12.78
CA ALA A 161 -6.67 8.04 -12.64
C ALA A 161 -7.67 8.22 -13.80
N TYR A 162 -7.25 7.95 -15.04
CA TYR A 162 -8.14 7.95 -16.21
C TYR A 162 -9.14 6.79 -16.16
N ILE A 163 -8.71 5.58 -15.77
CA ILE A 163 -9.60 4.42 -15.58
C ILE A 163 -10.70 4.76 -14.57
N LYS A 164 -10.37 5.40 -13.44
CA LYS A 164 -11.38 5.83 -12.45
C LYS A 164 -12.33 6.90 -13.00
N GLN A 165 -11.84 7.75 -13.90
CA GLN A 165 -12.70 8.74 -14.57
C GLN A 165 -13.67 8.05 -15.54
N LEU A 166 -13.16 7.22 -16.45
CA LEU A 166 -13.96 6.46 -17.41
C LEU A 166 -14.95 5.52 -16.70
N ALA A 167 -14.53 4.87 -15.62
CA ALA A 167 -15.41 4.06 -14.80
C ALA A 167 -16.59 4.89 -14.27
N LYS A 168 -16.33 6.10 -13.78
CA LYS A 168 -17.39 6.99 -13.30
C LYS A 168 -18.32 7.45 -14.42
N GLU A 169 -17.78 7.73 -15.60
CA GLU A 169 -18.56 8.18 -16.78
C GLU A 169 -19.45 7.08 -17.35
N ASN A 170 -19.04 5.82 -17.20
CA ASN A 170 -19.77 4.63 -17.65
C ASN A 170 -20.53 3.92 -16.51
N ASP A 171 -20.69 4.55 -15.34
CA ASP A 171 -21.36 4.00 -14.16
C ASP A 171 -20.81 2.64 -13.67
N ILE A 172 -19.52 2.39 -13.90
CA ILE A 172 -18.80 1.19 -13.50
C ILE A 172 -18.25 1.36 -12.09
N SER A 173 -18.53 0.38 -11.24
CA SER A 173 -17.96 0.30 -9.89
C SER A 173 -17.62 -1.14 -9.51
N VAL A 174 -16.81 -1.28 -8.46
CA VAL A 174 -16.46 -2.57 -7.85
C VAL A 174 -16.88 -2.52 -6.41
N SER A 175 -17.78 -3.44 -6.04
CA SER A 175 -18.28 -3.58 -4.67
C SER A 175 -17.26 -4.26 -3.76
N ASP A 176 -17.44 -4.11 -2.46
CA ASP A 176 -16.61 -4.82 -1.48
C ASP A 176 -16.78 -6.34 -1.57
N GLN A 177 -17.98 -6.81 -1.91
CA GLN A 177 -18.25 -8.23 -2.07
C GLN A 177 -17.43 -8.83 -3.22
N GLU A 178 -17.36 -8.15 -4.37
CA GLU A 178 -16.57 -8.63 -5.51
C GLU A 178 -15.07 -8.71 -5.18
N VAL A 179 -14.57 -7.80 -4.36
CA VAL A 179 -13.19 -7.85 -3.87
C VAL A 179 -12.99 -9.07 -2.96
N GLU A 180 -13.89 -9.32 -2.02
CA GLU A 180 -13.79 -10.47 -1.10
C GLU A 180 -13.98 -11.80 -1.84
N ASP A 181 -14.85 -11.87 -2.84
CA ASP A 181 -15.03 -13.03 -3.71
C ASP A 181 -13.75 -13.35 -4.48
N GLN A 182 -13.09 -12.32 -5.03
CA GLN A 182 -11.81 -12.48 -5.73
C GLN A 182 -10.70 -12.94 -4.77
N ILE A 183 -10.65 -12.41 -3.55
CA ILE A 183 -9.67 -12.85 -2.53
C ILE A 183 -9.94 -14.30 -2.13
N THR A 184 -11.22 -14.67 -1.94
CA THR A 184 -11.62 -16.04 -1.61
C THR A 184 -11.24 -17.01 -2.72
N LEU A 185 -11.42 -16.61 -3.98
CA LEU A 185 -11.01 -17.38 -5.14
C LEU A 185 -9.48 -17.62 -5.15
N LEU A 186 -8.69 -16.58 -4.90
CA LEU A 186 -7.23 -16.72 -4.84
C LEU A 186 -6.78 -17.65 -3.70
N ARG A 187 -7.48 -17.63 -2.56
CA ARG A 187 -7.22 -18.54 -1.43
C ARG A 187 -7.60 -19.99 -1.73
N SER A 188 -8.71 -20.22 -2.45
CA SER A 188 -9.16 -21.58 -2.79
C SER A 188 -8.23 -22.30 -3.77
N GLN A 189 -7.38 -21.55 -4.46
CA GLN A 189 -6.31 -22.04 -5.35
C GLN A 189 -4.95 -22.15 -4.66
N GLU A 190 -4.92 -22.08 -3.32
CA GLU A 190 -3.72 -22.14 -2.47
C GLU A 190 -2.69 -21.04 -2.77
N LYS A 191 -3.04 -20.00 -3.54
CA LYS A 191 -2.14 -18.90 -3.91
C LYS A 191 -1.85 -17.93 -2.76
N LEU A 192 -2.71 -17.89 -1.74
CA LEU A 192 -2.65 -16.91 -0.64
C LEU A 192 -2.84 -17.51 0.76
N GLY A 193 -2.76 -18.84 0.89
CA GLY A 193 -2.96 -19.54 2.16
C GLY A 193 -4.41 -19.77 2.57
N SER A 194 -4.60 -20.73 3.49
CA SER A 194 -5.91 -21.26 3.85
C SER A 194 -6.59 -20.55 5.03
N SER A 195 -5.85 -19.92 5.94
CA SER A 195 -6.38 -19.14 7.06
C SER A 195 -6.13 -17.63 6.90
N GLU A 196 -6.81 -16.83 7.73
CA GLU A 196 -6.65 -15.37 7.70
C GLU A 196 -5.24 -14.95 8.15
N ASP A 197 -4.71 -15.56 9.21
CA ASP A 197 -3.36 -15.27 9.69
C ASP A 197 -2.30 -15.61 8.63
N VAL A 198 -2.45 -16.74 7.93
CA VAL A 198 -1.54 -17.12 6.85
C VAL A 198 -1.65 -16.15 5.67
N LEU A 199 -2.87 -15.70 5.33
CA LEU A 199 -3.04 -14.67 4.31
C LEU A 199 -2.29 -13.40 4.69
N GLU A 200 -2.47 -12.89 5.91
CA GLU A 200 -1.78 -11.68 6.36
C GLU A 200 -0.26 -11.84 6.38
N ASP A 201 0.24 -13.00 6.77
CA ASP A 201 1.66 -13.34 6.76
C ASP A 201 2.22 -13.36 5.33
N VAL A 202 1.55 -14.06 4.41
CA VAL A 202 1.94 -14.10 2.98
C VAL A 202 1.94 -12.70 2.38
N LEU A 203 0.89 -11.91 2.62
CA LEU A 203 0.80 -10.55 2.09
C LEU A 203 1.91 -9.64 2.60
N ARG A 204 2.24 -9.75 3.89
CA ARG A 204 3.31 -8.98 4.52
C ARG A 204 4.69 -9.42 4.04
N GLU A 205 4.93 -10.71 3.93
CA GLU A 205 6.23 -11.27 3.57
C GLU A 205 6.55 -11.04 2.08
N TYR A 206 5.62 -11.33 1.18
CA TYR A 206 5.85 -11.24 -0.26
C TYR A 206 5.64 -9.83 -0.81
N PHE A 207 4.64 -9.09 -0.33
CA PHE A 207 4.26 -7.80 -0.92
C PHE A 207 4.50 -6.60 0.00
N GLY A 208 4.80 -6.81 1.29
CA GLY A 208 4.90 -5.73 2.26
C GLY A 208 3.55 -5.03 2.51
N TRP A 209 2.45 -5.74 2.26
CA TRP A 209 1.10 -5.21 2.26
C TRP A 209 0.27 -5.71 3.44
N SER A 210 -0.66 -4.86 3.88
CA SER A 210 -1.77 -5.27 4.73
C SER A 210 -2.92 -5.87 3.91
N ARG A 211 -3.89 -6.49 4.58
CA ARG A 211 -5.15 -6.93 3.95
C ARG A 211 -5.86 -5.79 3.21
N ASP A 212 -5.87 -4.59 3.79
CA ASP A 212 -6.52 -3.42 3.18
C ASP A 212 -5.77 -2.92 1.93
N ASP A 213 -4.45 -2.96 1.94
CA ASP A 213 -3.62 -2.67 0.76
C ASP A 213 -3.93 -3.67 -0.36
N PHE A 214 -4.04 -4.95 -0.03
CA PHE A 214 -4.41 -5.99 -0.99
C PHE A 214 -5.84 -5.82 -1.52
N LYS A 215 -6.81 -5.51 -0.67
CA LYS A 215 -8.19 -5.16 -1.09
C LYS A 215 -8.21 -3.97 -2.05
N ARG A 216 -7.41 -2.93 -1.76
CA ARG A 216 -7.27 -1.77 -2.65
C ARG A 216 -6.72 -2.18 -4.01
N TYR A 217 -5.65 -2.97 -4.03
CA TYR A 217 -5.04 -3.46 -5.26
C TYR A 217 -6.03 -4.29 -6.09
N THR A 218 -6.66 -5.28 -5.46
CA THR A 218 -7.67 -6.14 -6.08
C THR A 218 -8.83 -5.33 -6.64
N ARG A 219 -9.33 -4.33 -5.90
CA ARG A 219 -10.38 -3.43 -6.39
C ARG A 219 -9.95 -2.64 -7.63
N SER A 220 -8.71 -2.15 -7.67
CA SER A 220 -8.19 -1.42 -8.82
C SER A 220 -8.10 -2.30 -10.05
N ASN A 221 -7.59 -3.53 -9.90
CA ASN A 221 -7.51 -4.48 -11.00
C ASN A 221 -8.90 -4.88 -11.51
N LEU A 222 -9.85 -5.19 -10.63
CA LEU A 222 -11.22 -5.51 -11.03
C LEU A 222 -11.89 -4.33 -11.73
N LEU A 223 -11.62 -3.09 -11.31
CA LEU A 223 -12.16 -1.90 -11.94
C LEU A 223 -11.64 -1.75 -13.36
N GLU A 224 -10.33 -1.92 -13.54
CA GLU A 224 -9.69 -1.91 -14.86
C GLU A 224 -10.30 -2.99 -15.78
N GLN A 225 -10.40 -4.23 -15.31
CA GLN A 225 -10.99 -5.34 -16.08
C GLN A 225 -12.44 -5.04 -16.51
N LYS A 226 -13.26 -4.47 -15.63
CA LYS A 226 -14.63 -4.07 -15.97
C LYS A 226 -14.67 -2.92 -16.96
N VAL A 227 -13.79 -1.94 -16.83
CA VAL A 227 -13.67 -0.82 -17.76
C VAL A 227 -13.26 -1.34 -19.14
N LEU A 228 -12.22 -2.17 -19.26
CA LEU A 228 -11.84 -2.79 -20.53
C LEU A 228 -13.01 -3.56 -21.15
N ALA A 229 -13.67 -4.42 -20.37
CA ALA A 229 -14.80 -5.21 -20.87
C ALA A 229 -15.97 -4.35 -21.34
N THR A 230 -16.15 -3.14 -20.78
CA THR A 230 -17.22 -2.22 -21.19
C THR A 230 -16.83 -1.41 -22.42
N LEU A 231 -15.56 -0.99 -22.54
CA LEU A 231 -15.08 -0.13 -23.62
C LEU A 231 -14.73 -0.91 -24.89
N ASP A 232 -14.24 -2.15 -24.76
CA ASP A 232 -13.89 -3.00 -25.90
C ASP A 232 -15.11 -3.75 -26.44
N VAL A 233 -15.98 -2.99 -27.13
CA VAL A 233 -17.19 -3.51 -27.76
C VAL A 233 -16.91 -4.54 -28.87
N ASP A 234 -15.72 -4.49 -29.47
CA ASP A 234 -15.30 -5.46 -30.49
C ASP A 234 -14.99 -6.82 -29.86
N ALA A 235 -14.15 -6.83 -28.81
CA ALA A 235 -13.81 -8.06 -28.10
C ALA A 235 -15.06 -8.72 -27.50
N THR A 236 -15.95 -7.96 -26.87
CA THR A 236 -17.22 -8.47 -26.34
C THR A 236 -18.13 -9.02 -27.43
N GLY A 237 -18.33 -8.29 -28.53
CA GLY A 237 -19.14 -8.76 -29.66
C GLY A 237 -18.59 -10.04 -30.31
N ARG A 238 -17.26 -10.16 -30.43
CA ARG A 238 -16.60 -11.38 -30.92
C ARG A 238 -16.79 -12.56 -29.96
N ALA A 239 -16.73 -12.32 -28.65
CA ALA A 239 -16.94 -13.35 -27.64
C ALA A 239 -18.38 -13.87 -27.65
N ASP A 240 -19.36 -12.97 -27.77
CA ASP A 240 -20.77 -13.32 -27.92
C ASP A 240 -21.01 -14.13 -29.20
N ALA A 241 -20.39 -13.75 -30.32
CA ALA A 241 -20.49 -14.49 -31.57
C ALA A 241 -19.86 -15.89 -31.49
N ALA A 242 -18.74 -16.03 -30.79
CA ALA A 242 -18.10 -17.33 -30.55
C ALA A 242 -19.00 -18.23 -29.69
N LEU A 243 -19.55 -17.71 -28.58
CA LEU A 243 -20.47 -18.45 -27.71
C LEU A 243 -21.75 -18.85 -28.46
N ALA A 244 -22.32 -17.96 -29.25
CA ALA A 244 -23.49 -18.25 -30.07
C ALA A 244 -23.21 -19.36 -31.11
N SER A 245 -22.02 -19.39 -31.70
CA SER A 245 -21.61 -20.44 -32.65
C SER A 245 -21.57 -21.81 -31.97
N LEU A 246 -21.04 -21.88 -30.74
CA LEU A 246 -21.04 -23.10 -29.92
C LEU A 246 -22.46 -23.54 -29.56
N GLN A 247 -23.32 -22.61 -29.15
CA GLN A 247 -24.72 -22.89 -28.81
C GLN A 247 -25.55 -23.38 -30.02
N ASN A 248 -25.18 -22.96 -31.23
CA ASN A 248 -25.77 -23.43 -32.47
C ASN A 248 -25.20 -24.78 -32.97
N GLY A 249 -24.30 -25.40 -32.20
CA GLY A 249 -23.79 -26.74 -32.47
C GLY A 249 -22.52 -26.80 -33.32
N MET A 250 -21.82 -25.69 -33.54
CA MET A 250 -20.48 -25.72 -34.15
C MET A 250 -19.49 -26.40 -33.20
N GLU A 251 -18.60 -27.22 -33.74
CA GLU A 251 -17.57 -27.90 -32.95
C GLU A 251 -16.61 -26.90 -32.30
N PHE A 252 -16.21 -27.18 -31.06
CA PHE A 252 -15.38 -26.25 -30.28
C PHE A 252 -14.05 -25.94 -30.97
N SER A 253 -13.44 -26.94 -31.60
CA SER A 253 -12.17 -26.78 -32.32
C SER A 253 -12.30 -25.89 -33.56
N GLU A 254 -13.46 -25.90 -34.22
CA GLU A 254 -13.76 -25.02 -35.36
C GLU A 254 -13.97 -23.58 -34.87
N VAL A 255 -14.72 -23.38 -33.79
CA VAL A 255 -14.89 -22.05 -33.18
C VAL A 255 -13.55 -21.50 -32.70
N ALA A 256 -12.70 -22.32 -32.09
CA ALA A 256 -11.35 -21.92 -31.71
C ALA A 256 -10.55 -21.44 -32.94
N THR A 257 -10.56 -22.22 -34.02
CA THR A 257 -9.88 -21.89 -35.28
C THR A 257 -10.41 -20.59 -35.91
N ASN A 258 -11.69 -20.27 -35.73
CA ASN A 258 -12.29 -19.07 -36.35
C ASN A 258 -12.13 -17.82 -35.46
N PHE A 259 -12.33 -17.95 -34.15
CA PHE A 259 -12.51 -16.80 -33.26
C PHE A 259 -11.34 -16.53 -32.31
N SER A 260 -10.58 -17.56 -31.92
CA SER A 260 -9.53 -17.40 -30.90
C SER A 260 -8.39 -16.51 -31.41
N ASP A 261 -7.85 -15.67 -30.53
CA ASP A 261 -6.66 -14.85 -30.71
C ASP A 261 -5.40 -15.52 -30.16
N ASN A 262 -5.54 -16.66 -29.45
CA ASN A 262 -4.39 -17.41 -28.96
C ASN A 262 -3.72 -18.20 -30.08
N ALA A 263 -2.64 -17.66 -30.64
CA ALA A 263 -1.91 -18.27 -31.73
C ALA A 263 -1.32 -19.66 -31.42
N ALA A 264 -1.04 -19.96 -30.15
CA ALA A 264 -0.44 -21.24 -29.74
C ALA A 264 -1.45 -22.39 -29.74
N THR A 265 -2.70 -22.13 -29.35
CA THR A 265 -3.74 -23.16 -29.18
C THR A 265 -4.76 -23.17 -30.32
N LYS A 266 -4.99 -22.03 -30.98
CA LYS A 266 -6.00 -21.86 -32.05
C LYS A 266 -5.94 -22.94 -33.13
N ALA A 267 -4.74 -23.24 -33.63
CA ALA A 267 -4.54 -24.21 -34.70
C ALA A 267 -4.75 -25.67 -34.25
N ASN A 268 -4.74 -25.93 -32.94
CA ASN A 268 -4.96 -27.25 -32.34
C ASN A 268 -6.30 -27.29 -31.59
N GLY A 269 -7.35 -26.68 -32.16
CA GLY A 269 -8.70 -26.70 -31.59
C GLY A 269 -8.85 -26.04 -30.22
N GLY A 270 -7.89 -25.18 -29.83
CA GLY A 270 -7.89 -24.50 -28.54
C GLY A 270 -7.32 -25.33 -27.39
N GLU A 271 -6.79 -26.54 -27.61
CA GLU A 271 -6.30 -27.37 -26.50
C GLU A 271 -5.06 -26.76 -25.82
N PHE A 272 -5.03 -26.74 -24.48
CA PHE A 272 -3.89 -26.21 -23.73
C PHE A 272 -2.60 -27.04 -23.91
N GLY A 273 -2.71 -28.32 -24.28
CA GLY A 273 -1.57 -29.22 -24.46
C GLY A 273 -0.91 -29.70 -23.15
N PHE A 274 -1.41 -29.28 -21.99
CA PHE A 274 -1.01 -29.75 -20.68
C PHE A 274 -2.23 -30.02 -19.79
N THR A 275 -2.02 -30.73 -18.68
CA THR A 275 -3.05 -30.96 -17.67
C THR A 275 -3.04 -29.86 -16.63
N ILE A 276 -4.22 -29.37 -16.26
CA ILE A 276 -4.43 -28.28 -15.32
C ILE A 276 -4.81 -28.86 -13.96
N ASP A 277 -4.17 -28.39 -12.90
CA ASP A 277 -4.57 -28.62 -11.51
C ASP A 277 -5.04 -27.30 -10.86
N LYS A 278 -5.57 -27.37 -9.64
CA LYS A 278 -6.09 -26.19 -8.91
C LYS A 278 -5.02 -25.15 -8.55
N THR A 279 -3.76 -25.55 -8.54
CA THR A 279 -2.62 -24.71 -8.14
C THR A 279 -1.84 -24.17 -9.34
N ASN A 280 -2.28 -24.47 -10.56
CA ASN A 280 -1.60 -24.07 -11.77
C ASN A 280 -1.37 -22.53 -11.82
N SER A 281 -0.12 -22.14 -12.05
CA SER A 281 0.30 -20.74 -12.10
C SER A 281 0.27 -20.14 -13.51
N ASP A 282 0.17 -20.98 -14.54
CA ASP A 282 0.19 -20.57 -15.94
C ASP A 282 -1.16 -20.04 -16.41
N LEU A 283 -2.22 -20.32 -15.66
CA LEU A 283 -3.59 -19.87 -15.95
C LEU A 283 -4.11 -18.81 -14.98
N PRO A 284 -4.89 -17.84 -15.48
CA PRO A 284 -5.61 -16.91 -14.62
C PRO A 284 -6.52 -17.64 -13.62
N PRO A 285 -6.69 -17.13 -12.39
CA PRO A 285 -7.55 -17.75 -11.39
C PRO A 285 -8.99 -17.99 -11.88
N GLN A 286 -9.53 -17.06 -12.66
CA GLN A 286 -10.88 -17.15 -13.22
C GLN A 286 -11.01 -18.30 -14.23
N ALA A 287 -9.95 -18.58 -14.98
CA ALA A 287 -9.91 -19.73 -15.90
C ALA A 287 -9.95 -21.05 -15.14
N ILE A 288 -9.11 -21.18 -14.09
CA ILE A 288 -9.08 -22.38 -13.25
C ILE A 288 -10.44 -22.61 -12.59
N ASP A 289 -11.05 -21.56 -12.02
CA ASP A 289 -12.38 -21.65 -11.40
C ASP A 289 -13.45 -22.12 -12.38
N ALA A 290 -13.47 -21.55 -13.58
CA ALA A 290 -14.42 -21.94 -14.62
C ALA A 290 -14.21 -23.40 -15.03
N ILE A 291 -12.98 -23.80 -15.33
CA ILE A 291 -12.64 -25.15 -15.78
C ILE A 291 -13.03 -26.20 -14.72
N PHE A 292 -12.74 -25.95 -13.45
CA PHE A 292 -13.04 -26.91 -12.36
C PHE A 292 -14.53 -26.98 -11.97
N LYS A 293 -15.37 -26.08 -12.48
CA LYS A 293 -16.83 -26.14 -12.33
C LYS A 293 -17.51 -26.99 -13.41
N LEU A 294 -16.82 -27.29 -14.50
CA LEU A 294 -17.35 -28.01 -15.66
C LEU A 294 -17.16 -29.53 -15.55
N GLN A 295 -18.07 -30.28 -16.16
CA GLN A 295 -17.93 -31.72 -16.38
C GLN A 295 -17.24 -32.03 -17.72
N PRO A 296 -16.64 -33.22 -17.90
CA PRO A 296 -16.11 -33.63 -19.20
C PRO A 296 -17.13 -33.54 -20.33
N GLY A 297 -16.74 -32.88 -21.42
CA GLY A 297 -17.59 -32.54 -22.57
C GLY A 297 -18.32 -31.21 -22.45
N GLU A 298 -18.42 -30.62 -21.25
CA GLU A 298 -19.12 -29.37 -21.00
C GLU A 298 -18.29 -28.15 -21.42
N THR A 299 -18.98 -27.09 -21.80
CA THR A 299 -18.41 -25.80 -22.23
C THR A 299 -18.92 -24.69 -21.32
N SER A 300 -18.05 -23.76 -20.92
CA SER A 300 -18.43 -22.62 -20.08
C SER A 300 -19.22 -21.56 -20.87
N GLY A 301 -19.76 -20.59 -20.14
CA GLY A 301 -20.06 -19.28 -20.72
C GLY A 301 -18.77 -18.47 -20.99
N ILE A 302 -18.95 -17.18 -21.31
CA ILE A 302 -17.83 -16.24 -21.41
C ILE A 302 -17.32 -15.89 -20.02
N VAL A 303 -16.01 -16.02 -19.83
CA VAL A 303 -15.29 -15.75 -18.59
C VAL A 303 -14.29 -14.64 -18.85
N ASN A 304 -14.38 -13.55 -18.08
CA ASN A 304 -13.37 -12.49 -18.13
C ASN A 304 -12.17 -12.93 -17.29
N THR A 305 -11.03 -13.20 -17.94
CA THR A 305 -9.77 -13.58 -17.29
C THR A 305 -8.84 -12.39 -17.05
N GLY A 306 -9.31 -11.18 -17.38
CA GLY A 306 -8.71 -9.89 -17.09
C GLY A 306 -8.13 -9.23 -18.33
N ASN A 307 -7.36 -9.97 -19.12
CA ASN A 307 -6.79 -9.52 -20.40
C ASN A 307 -7.54 -10.10 -21.62
N ALA A 308 -8.44 -11.06 -21.40
CA ALA A 308 -9.23 -11.68 -22.46
C ALA A 308 -10.64 -12.06 -21.95
N LEU A 309 -11.54 -12.23 -22.91
CA LEU A 309 -12.77 -12.97 -22.74
C LEU A 309 -12.55 -14.39 -23.27
N GLU A 310 -12.75 -15.37 -22.39
CA GLU A 310 -12.44 -16.76 -22.69
C GLU A 310 -13.65 -17.67 -22.54
N ILE A 311 -13.71 -18.70 -23.37
CA ILE A 311 -14.67 -19.81 -23.26
C ILE A 311 -13.86 -21.09 -23.13
N PHE A 312 -14.18 -21.92 -22.13
CA PHE A 312 -13.45 -23.14 -21.82
C PHE A 312 -14.29 -24.38 -22.12
N LYS A 313 -13.63 -25.47 -22.52
CA LYS A 313 -14.24 -26.80 -22.63
C LYS A 313 -13.39 -27.82 -21.92
N VAL A 314 -14.01 -28.64 -21.07
CA VAL A 314 -13.32 -29.76 -20.42
C VAL A 314 -13.36 -30.97 -21.36
N LEU A 315 -12.19 -31.52 -21.66
CA LEU A 315 -12.06 -32.69 -22.53
C LEU A 315 -12.03 -33.98 -21.71
N GLU A 316 -11.24 -33.96 -20.63
CA GLU A 316 -11.03 -35.11 -19.77
C GLU A 316 -10.73 -34.62 -18.35
N ALA A 317 -11.18 -35.35 -17.33
CA ALA A 317 -10.82 -35.13 -15.94
C ALA A 317 -10.42 -36.45 -15.30
N SER A 318 -9.20 -36.53 -14.75
CA SER A 318 -8.68 -37.70 -14.05
C SER A 318 -7.78 -37.28 -12.89
N ASP A 319 -7.94 -37.89 -11.72
CA ASP A 319 -7.07 -37.71 -10.55
C ASP A 319 -6.82 -36.24 -10.16
N GLY A 320 -7.86 -35.40 -10.21
CA GLY A 320 -7.77 -33.97 -9.88
C GLY A 320 -7.07 -33.10 -10.93
N LYS A 321 -6.72 -33.68 -12.08
CA LYS A 321 -6.13 -33.01 -13.23
C LYS A 321 -7.13 -32.96 -14.39
N ILE A 322 -7.16 -31.84 -15.09
CA ILE A 322 -8.11 -31.58 -16.17
C ILE A 322 -7.36 -31.30 -17.47
N LYS A 323 -7.73 -31.96 -18.56
CA LYS A 323 -7.40 -31.51 -19.92
C LYS A 323 -8.54 -30.63 -20.40
N ALA A 324 -8.21 -29.42 -20.82
CA ALA A 324 -9.17 -28.46 -21.32
C ALA A 324 -8.72 -27.83 -22.64
N ALA A 325 -9.68 -27.21 -23.31
CA ALA A 325 -9.45 -26.32 -24.43
C ALA A 325 -10.05 -24.95 -24.10
N HIS A 326 -9.57 -23.91 -24.80
CA HIS A 326 -10.06 -22.56 -24.66
C HIS A 326 -10.18 -21.82 -26.00
N ILE A 327 -11.09 -20.86 -26.04
CA ILE A 327 -11.20 -19.84 -27.08
C ILE A 327 -10.93 -18.53 -26.37
N ALA A 328 -9.82 -17.88 -26.68
CA ALA A 328 -9.45 -16.62 -26.05
C ALA A 328 -9.64 -15.46 -27.02
N ILE A 329 -10.34 -14.42 -26.60
CA ILE A 329 -10.53 -13.19 -27.37
C ILE A 329 -9.92 -12.07 -26.56
N ASN A 330 -8.78 -11.58 -27.04
CA ASN A 330 -7.96 -10.65 -26.26
C ASN A 330 -8.59 -9.26 -26.29
N PHE A 331 -8.57 -8.57 -25.16
CA PHE A 331 -8.86 -7.15 -25.13
C PHE A 331 -7.71 -6.38 -25.79
N LYS A 332 -8.04 -5.22 -26.35
CA LYS A 332 -7.05 -4.21 -26.73
C LYS A 332 -6.33 -3.67 -25.50
N ASP A 333 -5.15 -3.08 -25.71
CA ASP A 333 -4.42 -2.42 -24.64
C ASP A 333 -5.27 -1.27 -24.08
N ILE A 334 -5.40 -1.19 -22.74
CA ILE A 334 -6.20 -0.16 -22.09
C ILE A 334 -5.79 1.25 -22.55
N ASN A 335 -4.51 1.47 -22.85
CA ASN A 335 -4.03 2.76 -23.33
C ASN A 335 -4.69 3.20 -24.63
N GLU A 336 -5.13 2.29 -25.50
CA GLU A 336 -5.89 2.66 -26.71
C GLU A 336 -7.16 3.43 -26.35
N PHE A 337 -7.84 3.06 -25.26
CA PHE A 337 -9.03 3.75 -24.76
C PHE A 337 -8.68 4.98 -23.91
N LEU A 338 -7.52 5.02 -23.27
CA LEU A 338 -7.11 6.17 -22.45
C LEU A 338 -6.48 7.31 -23.27
N ASN A 339 -6.03 7.06 -24.50
CA ASN A 339 -5.28 8.04 -25.28
C ASN A 339 -6.12 9.27 -25.64
N ASP A 340 -7.38 9.08 -25.99
CA ASP A 340 -8.30 10.18 -26.29
C ASP A 340 -8.53 11.05 -25.05
N GLU A 341 -8.80 10.42 -23.90
CA GLU A 341 -8.91 11.11 -22.61
C GLU A 341 -7.63 11.87 -22.22
N LYS A 342 -6.46 11.28 -22.45
CA LYS A 342 -5.16 11.92 -22.20
C LYS A 342 -4.91 13.13 -23.11
N ALA A 343 -5.43 13.10 -24.33
CA ALA A 343 -5.33 14.22 -25.26
C ALA A 343 -6.26 15.37 -24.87
N GLU A 344 -7.48 15.05 -24.42
CA GLU A 344 -8.46 16.04 -23.97
C GLU A 344 -8.09 16.67 -22.62
N ILE A 345 -7.64 15.85 -21.66
CA ILE A 345 -7.34 16.27 -20.29
C ILE A 345 -5.89 15.92 -19.94
N PRO A 346 -4.90 16.68 -20.44
CA PRO A 346 -3.50 16.32 -20.28
C PRO A 346 -3.05 16.32 -18.82
N THR A 347 -2.13 15.41 -18.52
CA THR A 347 -1.48 15.31 -17.21
C THR A 347 -0.19 16.10 -17.13
N ARG A 348 -0.07 16.91 -16.08
CA ARG A 348 1.20 17.54 -15.69
C ARG A 348 1.81 16.81 -14.50
N THR A 349 3.01 16.28 -14.65
CA THR A 349 3.78 15.67 -13.54
C THR A 349 4.54 16.72 -12.74
N TYR A 350 4.75 16.45 -11.46
CA TYR A 350 5.52 17.31 -10.54
C TYR A 350 6.90 16.73 -10.20
N VAL A 351 7.23 15.57 -10.75
CA VAL A 351 8.50 14.86 -10.59
C VAL A 351 9.08 14.58 -11.96
N THR A 352 10.39 14.81 -12.11
CA THR A 352 11.15 14.39 -13.29
C THR A 352 11.82 13.06 -12.98
N LEU A 353 11.50 12.02 -13.73
CA LEU A 353 12.18 10.72 -13.64
C LEU A 353 13.38 10.73 -14.59
N PRO A 354 14.52 10.12 -14.21
CA PRO A 354 15.71 10.06 -15.07
C PRO A 354 15.40 9.39 -16.42
N GLU A 355 16.19 9.69 -17.46
CA GLU A 355 16.11 8.98 -18.75
C GLU A 355 16.77 7.59 -18.64
N THR A 356 16.29 6.60 -19.40
CA THR A 356 16.92 5.28 -19.48
C THR A 356 18.30 5.41 -20.14
N GLN A 357 19.37 5.00 -19.47
CA GLN A 357 20.53 4.49 -20.19
C GLN A 357 20.25 3.03 -20.54
N PRO A 358 20.44 2.58 -21.80
CA PRO A 358 20.39 1.17 -22.10
C PRO A 358 21.40 0.44 -21.21
N LEU A 359 20.95 -0.61 -20.52
CA LEU A 359 21.84 -1.48 -19.76
C LEU A 359 22.80 -2.13 -20.77
N ASP A 360 24.10 -1.84 -20.65
CA ASP A 360 25.12 -2.57 -21.40
C ASP A 360 25.03 -4.05 -21.02
N ASP A 361 24.94 -4.92 -22.04
CA ASP A 361 24.68 -6.37 -21.92
C ASP A 361 25.67 -7.10 -20.99
N ASP A 362 26.86 -6.51 -20.77
CA ASP A 362 27.92 -7.02 -19.90
C ASP A 362 27.66 -6.84 -18.39
N THR A 363 26.60 -6.11 -17.99
CA THR A 363 26.24 -5.94 -16.56
C THR A 363 25.16 -6.90 -16.06
N GLN A 364 24.70 -7.83 -16.90
CA GLN A 364 23.74 -8.89 -16.53
C GLN A 364 24.35 -10.03 -15.69
N VAL A 365 25.41 -9.79 -14.93
CA VAL A 365 25.92 -10.80 -14.00
C VAL A 365 25.04 -10.79 -12.76
N ALA A 366 23.95 -11.56 -12.82
CA ALA A 366 23.22 -12.00 -11.65
C ALA A 366 24.21 -12.61 -10.63
N PRO A 367 24.03 -12.40 -9.32
CA PRO A 367 24.75 -13.20 -8.34
C PRO A 367 24.42 -14.68 -8.60
N THR A 368 25.49 -15.45 -8.82
CA THR A 368 25.46 -16.90 -9.04
C THR A 368 24.62 -17.59 -7.96
N GLN A 369 23.81 -18.56 -8.41
CA GLN A 369 22.82 -19.37 -7.69
C GLN A 369 23.18 -19.82 -6.26
#